data_AF-A0A6J5ZPY1-F1
#
_entry.id   AF-A0A6J5ZPY1-F1
#
_cell.length_a   1.000
_cell.length_b   1.000
_cell.length_c   1.000
_cell.angle_alpha   90.00
_cell.angle_beta   90.00
_cell.angle_gamma   90.00
#
_symmetry.space_group_name_H-M   'P 1'
#
loop_
_entity.id
_entity.type
_entity.pdbx_description
1 polymer ?
#
loop_
_entity_poly.entity_id
_entity_poly.type
_entity_poly.pdbx_seq_one_letter_code
_entity_poly.pdbx_strand_id
1 'polypeptide(L)'
;MTEPASSFAGVGDRFPQFELVDLAGRSWSAADLVGQRTILFCFASWCTCKEQLPSWQSYWESRGRDFQMLAAIFDAKGAETAAPTVEASGAEFPVLLDTTSSLGAAVGAQLVPLGIFIDAEGTVAMADVSGTFEIGDPRVRVNVDRFLAGEVVEQPEAGEAMEPRALELFAEGVIAYQAGDRERALELWRDGLEHDPDNFIIRSQIWTLEHPEHFWPEVDRAWQEQQLAAEGYDKPLP
;
A
#
# COMPACT_ATOMS: atom_id res chain seq x y z
N MET A 1 0.43 10.84 -24.67
CA MET A 1 -0.60 9.78 -24.57
C MET A 1 -0.01 8.72 -23.67
N THR A 2 -0.20 8.86 -22.37
CA THR A 2 0.19 7.87 -21.38
C THR A 2 -0.84 6.74 -21.46
N GLU A 3 -0.39 5.51 -21.70
CA GLU A 3 -1.28 4.35 -21.61
C GLU A 3 -1.88 4.30 -20.19
N PRO A 4 -3.15 3.90 -20.04
CA PRO A 4 -3.69 3.64 -18.71
C PRO A 4 -2.82 2.59 -18.02
N ALA A 5 -2.54 2.77 -16.72
CA ALA A 5 -1.85 1.78 -15.93
C ALA A 5 -2.57 0.44 -16.11
N SER A 6 -1.87 -0.56 -16.68
CA SER A 6 -2.38 -1.92 -16.76
C SER A 6 -2.72 -2.36 -15.34
N SER A 7 -4.00 -2.59 -15.06
CA SER A 7 -4.43 -3.22 -13.81
C SER A 7 -3.65 -4.52 -13.64
N PHE A 8 -3.16 -4.78 -12.43
CA PHE A 8 -2.58 -6.07 -12.07
C PHE A 8 -3.61 -7.18 -12.34
N ALA A 9 -3.25 -8.15 -13.18
CA ALA A 9 -4.10 -9.32 -13.46
C ALA A 9 -3.76 -10.53 -12.56
N GLY A 10 -2.61 -10.50 -11.85
CA GLY A 10 -2.29 -11.46 -10.80
C GLY A 10 -0.82 -11.84 -10.72
N VAL A 11 -0.53 -12.86 -9.91
CA VAL A 11 0.77 -13.52 -9.83
C VAL A 11 1.16 -14.08 -11.21
N GLY A 12 2.40 -13.83 -11.63
CA GLY A 12 2.94 -14.22 -12.93
C GLY A 12 2.91 -13.10 -13.99
N ASP A 13 2.24 -11.98 -13.70
CA ASP A 13 2.25 -10.81 -14.58
C ASP A 13 3.39 -9.84 -14.24
N ARG A 14 3.68 -8.95 -15.19
CA ARG A 14 4.59 -7.83 -14.94
C ARG A 14 4.01 -6.89 -13.89
N PHE A 15 4.86 -6.39 -13.00
CA PHE A 15 4.43 -5.38 -12.05
C PHE A 15 3.89 -4.16 -12.80
N PRO A 16 2.75 -3.57 -12.37
CA PRO A 16 2.14 -2.44 -13.04
C PRO A 16 3.10 -1.27 -13.24
N GLN A 17 2.90 -0.50 -14.31
CA GLN A 17 3.65 0.73 -14.53
C GLN A 17 3.26 1.75 -13.43
N PHE A 18 4.27 2.37 -12.82
CA PHE A 18 4.11 3.43 -11.84
C PHE A 18 5.26 4.43 -11.98
N GLU A 19 5.06 5.64 -11.48
CA GLU A 19 6.08 6.66 -11.35
C GLU A 19 5.86 7.34 -10.00
N LEU A 20 6.75 7.12 -9.05
CA LEU A 20 6.70 7.72 -7.72
C LEU A 20 8.06 8.29 -7.34
N VAL A 21 8.05 9.20 -6.36
CA VAL A 21 9.27 9.79 -5.81
C VAL A 21 9.42 9.30 -4.38
N ASP A 22 10.62 8.86 -4.01
CA ASP A 22 10.91 8.50 -2.62
C ASP A 22 11.13 9.74 -1.74
N LEU A 23 11.11 9.55 -0.42
CA LEU A 23 11.33 10.64 0.53
C LEU A 23 12.75 11.26 0.46
N ALA A 24 13.69 10.63 -0.25
CA ALA A 24 15.01 11.18 -0.54
C ALA A 24 15.06 11.97 -1.87
N GLY A 25 13.96 12.02 -2.62
CA GLY A 25 13.82 12.75 -3.88
C GLY A 25 14.25 11.98 -5.13
N ARG A 26 14.52 10.67 -5.03
CA ARG A 26 14.78 9.83 -6.22
C ARG A 26 13.45 9.40 -6.84
N SER A 27 13.36 9.49 -8.16
CA SER A 27 12.26 8.91 -8.95
C SER A 27 12.43 7.39 -9.11
N TRP A 28 11.32 6.68 -9.05
CA TRP A 28 11.23 5.23 -9.18
C TRP A 28 10.12 4.85 -10.15
N SER A 29 10.41 3.84 -10.96
CA SER A 29 9.52 3.26 -11.95
C SER A 29 9.51 1.74 -11.90
N ALA A 30 8.62 1.10 -12.66
CA ALA A 30 8.63 -0.36 -12.81
C ALA A 30 9.95 -0.89 -13.43
N ALA A 31 10.69 -0.06 -14.18
CA ALA A 31 11.99 -0.44 -14.73
C ALA A 31 13.07 -0.57 -13.66
N ASP A 32 12.98 0.18 -12.56
CA ASP A 32 13.90 0.09 -11.41
C ASP A 32 13.72 -1.20 -10.59
N LEU A 33 12.69 -1.99 -10.90
CA LEU A 33 12.43 -3.28 -10.25
C LEU A 33 13.11 -4.46 -10.97
N VAL A 34 13.69 -4.23 -12.15
CA VAL A 34 14.33 -5.28 -12.96
C VAL A 34 15.81 -5.40 -12.58
N GLY A 35 16.29 -6.64 -12.48
CA GLY A 35 17.70 -6.97 -12.22
C GLY A 35 17.97 -7.44 -10.78
N GLN A 36 17.04 -7.24 -9.85
CA GLN A 36 17.14 -7.74 -8.48
C GLN A 36 15.76 -8.11 -7.95
N ARG A 37 15.69 -9.15 -7.11
CA ARG A 37 14.46 -9.49 -6.38
C ARG A 37 14.08 -8.34 -5.46
N THR A 38 12.85 -7.86 -5.58
CA THR A 38 12.29 -6.79 -4.77
C THR A 38 11.22 -7.33 -3.82
N ILE A 39 11.28 -6.86 -2.57
CA ILE A 39 10.18 -6.96 -1.61
C ILE A 39 9.62 -5.56 -1.43
N LEU A 40 8.37 -5.36 -1.83
CA LEU A 40 7.65 -4.11 -1.69
C LEU A 40 6.68 -4.21 -0.50
N PHE A 41 6.94 -3.40 0.53
CA PHE A 41 6.09 -3.27 1.72
C PHE A 41 5.24 -1.99 1.63
N CYS A 42 3.92 -2.11 1.54
CA CYS A 42 3.04 -0.95 1.49
C CYS A 42 2.35 -0.73 2.84
N PHE A 43 2.32 0.52 3.30
CA PHE A 43 1.76 0.91 4.59
C PHE A 43 1.24 2.36 4.54
N ALA A 44 0.80 2.91 5.67
CA ALA A 44 0.40 4.30 5.79
C ALA A 44 0.81 4.91 7.13
N SER A 45 0.94 6.25 7.22
CA SER A 45 1.33 6.91 8.48
C SER A 45 0.28 6.78 9.59
N TRP A 46 -0.97 6.62 9.20
CA TRP A 46 -2.10 6.40 10.11
C TRP A 46 -2.28 4.93 10.51
N CYS A 47 -1.53 4.01 9.92
CA CYS A 47 -1.59 2.59 10.25
C CYS A 47 -0.58 2.23 11.35
N THR A 48 -0.96 1.32 12.25
CA THR A 48 -0.02 0.72 13.22
C THR A 48 1.05 -0.12 12.54
N CYS A 49 0.82 -0.58 11.30
CA CYS A 49 1.81 -1.29 10.51
C CYS A 49 3.12 -0.53 10.26
N LYS A 50 3.17 0.79 10.46
CA LYS A 50 4.44 1.55 10.49
C LYS A 50 5.42 1.06 11.57
N GLU A 51 4.92 0.42 12.64
CA GLU A 51 5.74 -0.18 13.70
C GLU A 51 6.57 -1.37 13.19
N GLN A 52 6.28 -1.90 12.00
CA GLN A 52 7.06 -2.96 11.37
C GLN A 52 8.33 -2.47 10.68
N LEU A 53 8.44 -1.17 10.38
CA LEU A 53 9.58 -0.61 9.65
C LEU A 53 10.95 -0.98 10.28
N PRO A 54 11.14 -0.92 11.62
CA PRO A 54 12.40 -1.35 12.24
C PRO A 54 12.66 -2.86 12.08
N SER A 55 11.61 -3.69 12.07
CA SER A 55 11.75 -5.13 11.87
C SER A 55 12.17 -5.45 10.44
N TRP A 56 11.58 -4.78 9.46
CA TRP A 56 12.00 -4.86 8.05
C TRP A 56 13.44 -4.39 7.85
N GLN A 57 13.83 -3.28 8.48
CA GLN A 57 15.19 -2.76 8.45
C GLN A 57 16.19 -3.79 9.00
N SER A 58 15.90 -4.35 10.19
CA SER A 58 16.76 -5.36 10.81
C SER A 58 16.87 -6.63 9.96
N TYR A 59 15.78 -7.09 9.35
CA TYR A 59 15.79 -8.23 8.45
C TYR A 59 16.67 -7.96 7.22
N TRP A 60 16.47 -6.83 6.53
CA TRP A 60 17.25 -6.43 5.36
C TRP A 60 18.75 -6.34 5.66
N GLU A 61 19.13 -5.79 6.81
CA GLU A 61 20.52 -5.75 7.28
C GLU A 61 21.10 -7.12 7.60
N SER A 62 20.32 -8.00 8.24
CA SER A 62 20.76 -9.37 8.55
C SER A 62 21.07 -10.20 7.30
N ARG A 63 20.45 -9.82 6.17
CA ARG A 63 20.68 -10.39 4.85
C ARG A 63 21.83 -9.73 4.09
N GLY A 64 22.53 -8.77 4.70
CA GLY A 64 23.61 -8.03 4.06
C GLY A 64 23.14 -7.13 2.91
N ARG A 65 21.84 -6.76 2.91
CA ARG A 65 21.21 -5.95 1.86
C ARG A 65 21.32 -6.59 0.46
N ASP A 66 21.23 -7.93 0.38
CA ASP A 66 21.39 -8.74 -0.85
C ASP A 66 20.18 -8.70 -1.80
N PHE A 67 19.05 -8.12 -1.37
CA PHE A 67 17.85 -7.90 -2.15
C PHE A 67 17.40 -6.42 -2.09
N GLN A 68 16.51 -6.03 -3.02
CA GLN A 68 15.91 -4.70 -3.02
C GLN A 68 14.76 -4.65 -2.02
N MET A 69 14.97 -4.02 -0.87
CA MET A 69 13.88 -3.64 0.03
C MET A 69 13.34 -2.29 -0.43
N LEU A 70 12.03 -2.23 -0.67
CA LEU A 70 11.33 -1.02 -1.07
C LEU A 70 10.06 -0.91 -0.22
N ALA A 71 9.71 0.29 0.20
CA ALA A 71 8.41 0.51 0.82
C ALA A 71 7.62 1.59 0.07
N ALA A 72 6.30 1.54 0.18
CA ALA A 72 5.42 2.59 -0.31
C ALA A 72 4.51 3.04 0.83
N ILE A 73 4.42 4.35 1.04
CA ILE A 73 3.55 4.93 2.06
C ILE A 73 2.37 5.65 1.40
N PHE A 74 1.16 5.22 1.77
CA PHE A 74 -0.11 5.64 1.19
C PHE A 74 -0.71 6.78 2.03
N ASP A 75 -0.33 8.01 1.70
CA ASP A 75 -0.56 9.18 2.54
C ASP A 75 -1.07 10.39 1.74
N ALA A 76 -2.37 10.68 1.85
CA ALA A 76 -3.02 11.79 1.13
C ALA A 76 -2.41 13.18 1.41
N LYS A 77 -1.88 13.39 2.63
CA LYS A 77 -1.15 14.60 3.04
C LYS A 77 0.30 14.66 2.56
N GLY A 78 0.81 13.58 1.97
CA GLY A 78 2.14 13.55 1.38
C GLY A 78 3.26 13.58 2.40
N ALA A 79 4.35 14.26 2.04
CA ALA A 79 5.60 14.26 2.81
C ALA A 79 5.44 14.84 4.23
N GLU A 80 4.44 15.69 4.47
CA GLU A 80 4.17 16.28 5.80
C GLU A 80 3.97 15.21 6.88
N THR A 81 3.37 14.08 6.52
CA THR A 81 3.02 12.99 7.44
C THR A 81 3.91 11.78 7.24
N ALA A 82 4.33 11.55 5.99
CA ALA A 82 5.18 10.44 5.63
C ALA A 82 6.62 10.58 6.15
N ALA A 83 7.24 11.76 5.99
CA ALA A 83 8.64 11.94 6.36
C ALA A 83 8.88 11.75 7.88
N PRO A 84 8.10 12.39 8.78
CA PRO A 84 8.28 12.17 10.22
C PRO A 84 8.05 10.71 10.65
N THR A 85 7.11 10.02 10.00
CA THR A 85 6.83 8.60 10.26
C THR A 85 8.04 7.72 9.95
N VAL A 86 8.63 7.90 8.78
CA VAL A 86 9.80 7.12 8.34
C VAL A 86 11.04 7.50 9.14
N GLU A 87 11.28 8.78 9.37
CA GLU A 87 12.39 9.27 10.20
C GLU A 87 12.36 8.69 11.62
N ALA A 88 11.18 8.66 12.26
CA ALA A 88 11.01 8.11 13.60
C ALA A 88 11.30 6.59 13.67
N SER A 89 11.11 5.87 12.56
CA SER A 89 11.37 4.43 12.49
C SER A 89 12.85 4.07 12.32
N GLY A 90 13.67 4.98 11.80
CA GLY A 90 15.06 4.72 11.45
C GLY A 90 15.25 3.80 10.22
N ALA A 91 14.21 3.59 9.41
CA ALA A 91 14.35 2.86 8.16
C ALA A 91 15.26 3.58 7.15
N GLU A 92 16.15 2.84 6.51
CA GLU A 92 17.11 3.37 5.52
C GLU A 92 16.82 2.90 4.10
N PHE A 93 15.98 1.88 3.93
CA PHE A 93 15.53 1.49 2.59
C PHE A 93 14.64 2.58 1.97
N PRO A 94 14.60 2.70 0.63
CA PRO A 94 13.78 3.70 -0.04
C PRO A 94 12.29 3.55 0.32
N VAL A 95 11.64 4.67 0.62
CA VAL A 95 10.20 4.75 0.87
C VAL A 95 9.56 5.68 -0.15
N LEU A 96 8.79 5.10 -1.07
CA LEU A 96 8.01 5.79 -2.10
C LEU A 96 6.84 6.52 -1.47
N LEU A 97 6.65 7.79 -1.82
CA LEU A 97 5.48 8.55 -1.41
C LEU A 97 4.36 8.37 -2.43
N ASP A 98 3.26 7.73 -2.02
CA ASP A 98 2.05 7.60 -2.83
C ASP A 98 0.90 8.38 -2.20
N THR A 99 0.66 9.59 -2.68
CA THR A 99 -0.38 10.47 -2.14
C THR A 99 -1.80 10.11 -2.59
N THR A 100 -1.89 9.14 -3.49
CA THR A 100 -3.12 8.73 -4.16
C THR A 100 -3.48 7.28 -3.92
N SER A 101 -2.62 6.52 -3.25
CA SER A 101 -2.72 5.06 -3.15
C SER A 101 -2.83 4.38 -4.53
N SER A 102 -2.14 4.94 -5.53
CA SER A 102 -2.11 4.42 -6.90
C SER A 102 -1.56 2.99 -6.99
N LEU A 103 -0.55 2.64 -6.18
CA LEU A 103 -0.04 1.27 -6.07
C LEU A 103 -1.05 0.33 -5.43
N GLY A 104 -1.80 0.81 -4.43
CA GLY A 104 -2.89 0.05 -3.81
C GLY A 104 -3.99 -0.27 -4.82
N ALA A 105 -4.41 0.72 -5.61
CA ALA A 105 -5.34 0.52 -6.73
C ALA A 105 -4.79 -0.48 -7.74
N ALA A 106 -3.50 -0.33 -8.10
CA ALA A 106 -2.88 -1.17 -9.12
C ALA A 106 -2.95 -2.66 -8.77
N VAL A 107 -2.88 -3.03 -7.48
CA VAL A 107 -2.97 -4.43 -7.00
C VAL A 107 -4.33 -4.81 -6.40
N GLY A 108 -5.33 -3.94 -6.50
CA GLY A 108 -6.68 -4.19 -5.96
C GLY A 108 -6.71 -4.33 -4.44
N ALA A 109 -5.82 -3.64 -3.72
CA ALA A 109 -5.78 -3.71 -2.26
C ALA A 109 -6.95 -2.94 -1.62
N GLN A 110 -7.51 -3.50 -0.55
CA GLN A 110 -8.56 -2.86 0.26
C GLN A 110 -8.03 -2.30 1.59
N LEU A 111 -6.83 -2.68 2.00
CA LEU A 111 -6.30 -2.46 3.34
C LEU A 111 -4.76 -2.50 3.32
N VAL A 112 -4.11 -2.05 4.39
CA VAL A 112 -2.66 -2.14 4.61
C VAL A 112 -2.40 -2.84 5.96
N PRO A 113 -1.23 -3.47 6.18
CA PRO A 113 -0.06 -3.58 5.30
C PRO A 113 -0.23 -4.53 4.12
N LEU A 114 0.53 -4.28 3.05
CA LEU A 114 0.64 -5.14 1.86
C LEU A 114 2.07 -5.61 1.66
N GLY A 115 2.21 -6.81 1.11
CA GLY A 115 3.49 -7.39 0.73
C GLY A 115 3.52 -7.91 -0.68
N ILE A 116 4.40 -7.37 -1.51
CA ILE A 116 4.51 -7.79 -2.91
C ILE A 116 5.93 -8.28 -3.19
N PHE A 117 6.05 -9.46 -3.76
CA PHE A 117 7.32 -10.03 -4.19
C PHE A 117 7.45 -9.92 -5.70
N ILE A 118 8.55 -9.33 -6.15
CA ILE A 118 8.79 -9.01 -7.56
C ILE A 118 10.15 -9.58 -7.94
N ASP A 119 10.15 -10.58 -8.83
CA ASP A 119 11.39 -11.25 -9.23
C ASP A 119 12.33 -10.36 -10.04
N ALA A 120 13.52 -10.87 -10.36
CA ALA A 120 14.55 -10.11 -11.07
C ALA A 120 14.15 -9.76 -12.51
N GLU A 121 13.15 -10.43 -13.06
CA GLU A 121 12.56 -10.11 -14.35
C GLU A 121 11.55 -8.96 -14.24
N GLY A 122 11.12 -8.55 -13.04
CA GLY A 122 10.06 -7.56 -12.85
C GLY A 122 8.65 -8.17 -12.86
N THR A 123 8.54 -9.46 -12.56
CA THR A 123 7.29 -10.23 -12.53
C THR A 123 6.84 -10.45 -11.10
N VAL A 124 5.54 -10.39 -10.84
CA VAL A 124 4.99 -10.60 -9.50
C VAL A 124 5.00 -12.08 -9.16
N ALA A 125 5.77 -12.44 -8.13
CA ALA A 125 5.83 -13.80 -7.59
C ALA A 125 4.76 -14.03 -6.51
N MET A 126 4.36 -12.99 -5.79
CA MET A 126 3.36 -13.02 -4.73
C MET A 126 2.79 -11.61 -4.52
N ALA A 127 1.50 -11.53 -4.20
CA ALA A 127 0.86 -10.32 -3.68
C ALA A 127 0.01 -10.72 -2.46
N ASP A 128 0.45 -10.30 -1.28
CA ASP A 128 -0.30 -10.42 -0.03
C ASP A 128 -1.06 -9.12 0.23
N VAL A 129 -2.37 -9.20 0.00
CA VAL A 129 -3.34 -8.11 0.22
C VAL A 129 -4.24 -8.36 1.43
N SER A 130 -3.85 -9.30 2.30
CA SER A 130 -4.66 -9.71 3.47
C SER A 130 -4.59 -8.76 4.66
N GLY A 131 -3.58 -7.88 4.73
CA GLY A 131 -3.39 -6.98 5.87
C GLY A 131 -2.61 -7.58 7.00
N THR A 132 -2.12 -8.82 6.82
CA THR A 132 -1.37 -9.53 7.85
C THR A 132 0.10 -9.71 7.46
N PHE A 133 0.56 -8.92 6.48
CA PHE A 133 1.92 -9.00 5.99
C PHE A 133 2.90 -8.37 6.99
N GLU A 134 3.46 -9.23 7.84
CA GLU A 134 4.36 -8.91 8.94
C GLU A 134 5.64 -9.75 8.88
N ILE A 135 6.83 -9.14 8.77
CA ILE A 135 8.10 -9.90 8.74
C ILE A 135 8.36 -10.70 10.03
N GLY A 136 7.72 -10.31 11.13
CA GLY A 136 7.74 -11.05 12.40
C GLY A 136 6.92 -12.35 12.34
N ASP A 137 5.95 -12.47 11.44
CA ASP A 137 5.17 -13.67 11.23
C ASP A 137 6.04 -14.77 10.56
N PRO A 138 6.16 -15.97 11.17
CA PRO A 138 6.89 -17.08 10.57
C PRO A 138 6.46 -17.43 9.14
N ARG A 139 5.18 -17.28 8.80
CA ARG A 139 4.64 -17.55 7.45
C ARG A 139 5.25 -16.60 6.42
N VAL A 140 5.22 -15.31 6.73
CA VAL A 140 5.81 -14.26 5.88
C VAL A 140 7.32 -14.47 5.77
N ARG A 141 8.00 -14.71 6.90
CA ARG A 141 9.46 -14.90 6.90
C ARG A 141 9.90 -16.09 6.06
N VAL A 142 9.21 -17.23 6.17
CA VAL A 142 9.48 -18.41 5.34
C VAL A 142 9.29 -18.10 3.86
N ASN A 143 8.22 -17.37 3.51
CA ASN A 143 7.95 -16.98 2.13
C ASN A 143 9.00 -16.01 1.58
N VAL A 144 9.47 -15.05 2.39
CA VAL A 144 10.60 -14.19 2.02
C VAL A 144 11.85 -15.03 1.77
N ASP A 145 12.21 -15.93 2.68
CA ASP A 145 13.43 -16.74 2.54
C ASP A 145 13.38 -17.63 1.28
N ARG A 146 12.23 -18.26 1.00
CA ARG A 146 11.99 -19.03 -0.25
C ARG A 146 12.10 -18.16 -1.49
N PHE A 147 11.44 -17.00 -1.48
CA PHE A 147 11.48 -16.06 -2.60
C PHE A 147 12.91 -15.65 -2.93
N LEU A 148 13.70 -15.30 -1.91
CA LEU A 148 15.11 -14.89 -2.08
C LEU A 148 15.99 -16.06 -2.55
N ALA A 149 15.68 -17.30 -2.17
CA ALA A 149 16.34 -18.50 -2.66
C ALA A 149 15.92 -18.88 -4.10
N GLY A 150 14.94 -18.20 -4.69
CA GLY A 150 14.37 -18.55 -6.00
C GLY A 150 13.48 -19.79 -5.98
N GLU A 151 12.98 -20.15 -4.80
CA GLU A 151 12.04 -21.24 -4.59
C GLU A 151 10.60 -20.78 -4.82
N VAL A 152 9.70 -21.74 -4.96
CA VAL A 152 8.25 -21.46 -5.06
C VAL A 152 7.75 -20.92 -3.72
N VAL A 153 7.09 -19.78 -3.76
CA VAL A 153 6.44 -19.14 -2.61
C VAL A 153 5.05 -19.72 -2.39
N GLU A 154 4.63 -19.85 -1.13
CA GLU A 154 3.24 -20.17 -0.83
C GLU A 154 2.39 -18.93 -1.04
N GLN A 155 1.32 -19.06 -1.82
CA GLN A 155 0.39 -17.95 -2.00
C GLN A 155 -0.40 -17.74 -0.70
N PRO A 156 -0.57 -16.49 -0.25
CA PRO A 156 -1.41 -16.21 0.90
C PRO A 156 -2.85 -16.68 0.61
N GLU A 157 -3.62 -16.97 1.66
CA GLU A 157 -5.06 -17.09 1.50
C GLU A 157 -5.58 -15.79 0.88
N ALA A 158 -6.46 -15.89 -0.11
CA ALA A 158 -6.93 -14.72 -0.84
C ALA A 158 -7.54 -13.72 0.17
N GLY A 159 -6.88 -12.58 0.35
CA GLY A 159 -7.54 -11.39 0.87
C GLY A 159 -8.64 -10.99 -0.12
N GLU A 160 -9.70 -10.38 0.37
CA GLU A 160 -10.73 -9.84 -0.52
C GLU A 160 -10.07 -8.72 -1.34
N ALA A 161 -9.96 -8.94 -2.66
CA ALA A 161 -9.55 -7.89 -3.57
C ALA A 161 -10.68 -6.86 -3.67
N MET A 162 -10.31 -5.61 -3.92
CA MET A 162 -11.27 -4.53 -4.15
C MET A 162 -12.32 -4.94 -5.18
N GLU A 163 -13.59 -4.68 -4.88
CA GLU A 163 -14.68 -5.00 -5.80
C GLU A 163 -14.46 -4.30 -7.15
N PRO A 164 -14.67 -4.96 -8.32
CA PRO A 164 -14.33 -4.39 -9.62
C PRO A 164 -14.86 -2.98 -9.90
N ARG A 165 -16.11 -2.70 -9.54
CA ARG A 165 -16.70 -1.37 -9.72
C ARG A 165 -16.10 -0.37 -8.73
N ALA A 166 -15.87 -0.77 -7.48
CA ALA A 166 -15.16 0.04 -6.51
C ALA A 166 -13.74 0.40 -6.98
N LEU A 167 -13.03 -0.55 -7.63
CA LEU A 167 -11.71 -0.33 -8.19
C LEU A 167 -11.71 0.68 -9.35
N GLU A 168 -12.65 0.57 -10.27
CA GLU A 168 -12.82 1.55 -11.36
C GLU A 168 -13.04 2.96 -10.79
N LEU A 169 -13.98 3.09 -9.86
CA LEU A 169 -14.33 4.36 -9.23
C LEU A 169 -13.17 4.92 -8.42
N PHE A 170 -12.43 4.07 -7.70
CA PHE A 170 -11.25 4.47 -6.96
C PHE A 170 -10.16 5.01 -7.88
N ALA A 171 -9.87 4.31 -8.98
CA ALA A 171 -8.91 4.74 -9.99
C ALA A 171 -9.32 6.06 -10.67
N GLU A 172 -10.60 6.23 -11.02
CA GLU A 172 -11.11 7.51 -11.53
C GLU A 172 -10.97 8.63 -10.50
N GLY A 173 -11.25 8.36 -9.22
CA GLY A 173 -11.12 9.33 -8.14
C GLY A 173 -9.66 9.76 -7.91
N VAL A 174 -8.71 8.82 -8.05
CA VAL A 174 -7.27 9.12 -8.05
C VAL A 174 -6.90 10.08 -9.18
N ILE A 175 -7.40 9.84 -10.39
CA ILE A 175 -7.16 10.73 -11.54
C ILE A 175 -7.72 12.13 -11.27
N ALA A 176 -8.94 12.23 -10.73
CA ALA A 176 -9.56 13.51 -10.37
C ALA A 176 -8.75 14.26 -9.29
N TYR A 177 -8.31 13.56 -8.25
CA TYR A 177 -7.50 14.13 -7.17
C TYR A 177 -6.17 14.70 -7.70
N GLN A 178 -5.47 13.95 -8.56
CA GLN A 178 -4.23 14.38 -9.19
C GLN A 178 -4.43 15.61 -10.10
N ALA A 179 -5.61 15.75 -10.71
CA ALA A 179 -5.99 16.93 -11.48
C ALA A 179 -6.36 18.15 -10.60
N GLY A 180 -6.37 17.99 -9.26
CA GLY A 180 -6.76 19.01 -8.29
C GLY A 180 -8.27 19.10 -8.04
N ASP A 181 -9.06 18.19 -8.62
CA ASP A 181 -10.51 18.15 -8.46
C ASP A 181 -10.89 17.26 -7.26
N ARG A 182 -10.75 17.84 -6.07
CA ARG A 182 -11.01 17.16 -4.79
C ARG A 182 -12.47 16.78 -4.61
N GLU A 183 -13.39 17.62 -5.08
CA GLU A 183 -14.83 17.38 -4.98
C GLU A 183 -15.19 16.13 -5.79
N ARG A 184 -14.73 16.07 -7.04
CA ARG A 184 -14.96 14.90 -7.90
C ARG A 184 -14.31 13.63 -7.35
N ALA A 185 -13.10 13.73 -6.78
CA ALA A 185 -12.43 12.60 -6.15
C ALA A 185 -13.26 12.03 -4.98
N LEU A 186 -13.78 12.90 -4.10
CA LEU A 186 -14.62 12.48 -2.98
C LEU A 186 -15.95 11.86 -3.44
N GLU A 187 -16.60 12.41 -4.47
CA GLU A 187 -17.80 11.80 -5.06
C GLU A 187 -17.54 10.37 -5.55
N LEU A 188 -16.47 10.20 -6.32
CA LEU A 188 -16.08 8.91 -6.90
C LEU A 188 -15.69 7.90 -5.82
N TRP A 189 -14.92 8.31 -4.81
CA TRP A 189 -14.53 7.42 -3.72
C TRP A 189 -15.71 7.02 -2.84
N ARG A 190 -16.68 7.92 -2.60
CA ARG A 190 -17.91 7.55 -1.89
C ARG A 190 -18.74 6.53 -2.66
N ASP A 191 -18.92 6.74 -3.96
CA ASP A 191 -19.59 5.78 -4.84
C ASP A 191 -18.84 4.42 -4.80
N GLY A 192 -17.50 4.45 -4.86
CA GLY A 192 -16.68 3.25 -4.72
C GLY A 192 -16.88 2.53 -3.38
N LEU A 193 -16.99 3.26 -2.27
CA LEU A 193 -17.23 2.69 -0.95
C LEU A 193 -18.64 2.09 -0.81
N GLU A 194 -19.65 2.58 -1.55
CA GLU A 194 -20.98 1.95 -1.60
C GLU A 194 -20.94 0.57 -2.26
N HIS A 195 -20.02 0.38 -3.22
CA HIS A 195 -19.77 -0.90 -3.88
C HIS A 195 -18.90 -1.86 -3.05
N ASP A 196 -18.04 -1.33 -2.18
CA ASP A 196 -17.09 -2.09 -1.37
C ASP A 196 -16.99 -1.54 0.07
N PRO A 197 -18.02 -1.74 0.91
CA PRO A 197 -18.17 -1.07 2.21
C PRO A 197 -17.15 -1.51 3.27
N ASP A 198 -16.40 -2.58 3.00
CA ASP A 198 -15.34 -3.10 3.87
C ASP A 198 -13.96 -2.49 3.54
N ASN A 199 -13.87 -1.64 2.51
CA ASN A 199 -12.61 -1.14 1.98
C ASN A 199 -12.03 0.05 2.79
N PHE A 200 -11.02 -0.24 3.60
CA PHE A 200 -10.36 0.77 4.44
C PHE A 200 -9.41 1.68 3.69
N ILE A 201 -8.91 1.32 2.50
CA ILE A 201 -8.13 2.23 1.66
C ILE A 201 -9.02 3.35 1.15
N ILE A 202 -10.17 3.03 0.55
CA ILE A 202 -11.13 4.04 0.07
C ILE A 202 -11.63 4.89 1.23
N ARG A 203 -12.08 4.24 2.32
CA ARG A 203 -12.60 4.91 3.52
C ARG A 203 -11.56 5.84 4.15
N SER A 204 -10.33 5.38 4.34
CA SER A 204 -9.26 6.23 4.91
C SER A 204 -8.91 7.38 3.98
N GLN A 205 -8.95 7.20 2.66
CA GLN A 205 -8.70 8.28 1.71
C GLN A 205 -9.78 9.38 1.82
N ILE A 206 -11.05 9.02 1.98
CA ILE A 206 -12.15 9.96 2.22
C ILE A 206 -11.93 10.66 3.57
N TRP A 207 -11.83 9.88 4.65
CA TRP A 207 -11.73 10.43 6.00
C TRP A 207 -10.51 11.34 6.21
N THR A 208 -9.36 11.01 5.64
CA THR A 208 -8.16 11.85 5.75
C THR A 208 -8.29 13.19 5.03
N LEU A 209 -9.13 13.28 3.99
CA LEU A 209 -9.42 14.54 3.32
C LEU A 209 -10.46 15.38 4.06
N GLU A 210 -11.48 14.75 4.63
CA GLU A 210 -12.61 15.45 5.27
C GLU A 210 -12.35 15.79 6.74
N HIS A 211 -11.63 14.90 7.43
CA HIS A 211 -11.41 14.92 8.88
C HIS A 211 -9.91 14.76 9.22
N PRO A 212 -9.02 15.58 8.63
CA PRO A 212 -7.58 15.44 8.79
C PRO A 212 -7.10 15.56 10.25
N GLU A 213 -7.89 16.16 11.15
CA GLU A 213 -7.63 16.29 12.58
C GLU A 213 -7.70 14.96 13.34
N HIS A 214 -8.39 13.94 12.81
CA HIS A 214 -8.54 12.63 13.44
C HIS A 214 -7.48 11.62 12.98
N PHE A 215 -6.56 12.02 12.10
CA PHE A 215 -5.50 11.15 11.57
C PHE A 215 -4.09 11.61 11.95
N TRP A 216 -3.92 12.89 12.31
CA TRP A 216 -2.62 13.48 12.61
C TRP A 216 -2.69 14.48 13.77
N PRO A 217 -1.69 14.50 14.67
CA PRO A 217 -0.44 13.72 14.62
C PRO A 217 -0.58 12.25 15.06
N GLU A 218 -1.68 11.92 15.74
CA GLU A 218 -2.04 10.56 16.13
C GLU A 218 -3.43 10.23 15.59
N VAL A 219 -3.66 8.95 15.32
CA VAL A 219 -4.94 8.48 14.80
C VAL A 219 -5.92 8.28 15.93
N ASP A 220 -7.07 8.93 15.80
CA ASP A 220 -8.19 8.82 16.73
C ASP A 220 -9.02 7.57 16.40
N ARG A 221 -8.58 6.42 16.91
CA ARG A 221 -9.30 5.14 16.73
C ARG A 221 -10.72 5.17 17.30
N ALA A 222 -10.95 5.91 18.40
CA ALA A 222 -12.27 6.01 19.00
C ALA A 222 -13.25 6.79 18.10
N TRP A 223 -12.76 7.80 17.38
CA TRP A 223 -13.54 8.48 16.35
C TRP A 223 -13.83 7.58 15.16
N GLN A 224 -12.86 6.81 14.68
CA GLN A 224 -13.07 5.85 13.58
C GLN A 224 -14.15 4.82 13.94
N GLU A 225 -14.10 4.24 15.14
CA GLU A 225 -15.13 3.32 15.64
C GLU A 225 -16.52 3.98 15.68
N GLN A 226 -16.61 5.25 16.06
CA GLN A 226 -17.87 6.01 16.04
C GLN A 226 -18.40 6.23 14.62
N GLN A 227 -17.53 6.56 13.66
CA GLN A 227 -17.92 6.70 12.25
C GLN A 227 -18.41 5.37 11.68
N LEU A 228 -17.68 4.28 11.90
CA LEU A 228 -18.08 2.93 11.49
C LEU A 228 -19.44 2.55 12.05
N ALA A 229 -19.69 2.81 13.33
CA ALA A 229 -20.98 2.56 13.95
C ALA A 229 -22.11 3.41 13.33
N ALA A 230 -21.83 4.66 12.95
CA ALA A 230 -22.78 5.54 12.27
C ALA A 230 -23.06 5.10 10.82
N GLU A 231 -22.07 4.52 10.15
CA GLU A 231 -22.19 3.91 8.81
C GLU A 231 -22.90 2.54 8.84
N GLY A 232 -23.12 1.96 10.03
CA GLY A 232 -23.72 0.64 10.18
C GLY A 232 -22.74 -0.53 9.94
N TYR A 233 -21.44 -0.26 9.96
CA TYR A 233 -20.39 -1.27 9.86
C TYR A 233 -20.31 -2.09 11.16
N ASP A 234 -20.37 -3.41 11.05
CA ASP A 234 -20.55 -4.34 12.18
C ASP A 234 -19.31 -5.20 12.52
N LYS A 235 -18.22 -5.02 11.78
CA LYS A 235 -16.95 -5.73 12.00
C LYS A 235 -16.00 -4.87 12.88
N PRO A 236 -14.98 -5.49 13.51
CA PRO A 236 -13.94 -4.75 14.21
C PRO A 236 -13.14 -3.84 13.28
N LEU A 237 -12.57 -2.76 13.85
CA LEU A 237 -11.56 -1.95 13.17
C LEU A 237 -10.31 -2.83 12.90
N PRO A 238 -9.76 -2.81 11.67
CA PRO A 238 -8.52 -3.50 11.36
C PRO A 238 -7.30 -3.04 12.18
#